data_AF-A0A7S0B7I0-F1
#
_entry.id   AF-A0A7S0B7I0-F1
#
_cell.length_a   1.000
_cell.length_b   1.000
_cell.length_c   1.000
_cell.angle_alpha   90.00
_cell.angle_beta   90.00
_cell.angle_gamma   90.00
#
_symmetry.space_group_name_H-M   'P 1'
#
loop_
_entity.id
_entity.type
_entity.pdbx_description
1 polymer ?
#
loop_
_entity_poly.entity_id
_entity_poly.type
_entity_poly.pdbx_seq_one_letter_code
_entity_poly.pdbx_strand_id
1 'polypeptide(L)'
;FGTVDNLSKQLIGAGLGCPAEYNLADHAMVLLQTKSKDELAEMRQRLHGQVEVPEVARRENEADVPADSRAAGFGRQLLELSRRELLGVWRNKPGLIAAVMVPTVLNLFFAAIFSSVGDTAAEDYDPNSHFGGLTQVAIGGMFGAAQPLLLRFPLDRGIFLREYATSTYGASAYFLSKSMVELPQSFLNALIVWLVTYWIMGFNGSFMYFVLVFWATGLAAASTALFVGCLASNAEVAQQAAPAIFVPQLMFA
;
A
#
# COMPACT_ATOMS: atom_id res chain seq x y z
N PHE A 1 -26.32 11.23 29.44
CA PHE A 1 -25.09 10.70 30.06
C PHE A 1 -25.38 10.45 31.53
N GLY A 2 -25.08 9.26 32.04
CA GLY A 2 -25.42 8.84 33.41
C GLY A 2 -25.03 7.38 33.63
N THR A 3 -25.16 6.89 34.86
CA THR A 3 -24.93 5.48 35.20
C THR A 3 -26.05 4.59 34.67
N VAL A 4 -25.74 3.30 34.45
CA VAL A 4 -26.69 2.30 33.92
C VAL A 4 -27.93 2.19 34.83
N ASP A 5 -27.75 2.25 36.15
CA ASP A 5 -28.84 2.20 37.13
C ASP A 5 -29.76 3.43 37.05
N ASN A 6 -29.18 4.59 36.76
CA ASN A 6 -29.94 5.83 36.62
C ASN A 6 -30.75 5.81 35.32
N LEU A 7 -30.16 5.30 34.24
CA LEU A 7 -30.86 5.11 32.97
C LEU A 7 -32.07 4.16 33.13
N SER A 8 -31.91 3.05 33.85
CA SER A 8 -33.01 2.12 34.12
C SER A 8 -34.15 2.78 34.89
N LYS A 9 -33.85 3.52 35.97
CA LYS A 9 -34.85 4.22 36.78
C LYS A 9 -35.58 5.31 35.99
N GLN A 10 -34.86 6.05 35.16
CA GLN A 10 -35.42 7.10 34.32
C GLN A 10 -36.32 6.55 33.21
N LEU A 11 -35.92 5.45 32.57
CA LEU A 11 -36.75 4.77 31.56
C LEU A 11 -38.04 4.21 32.19
N ILE A 12 -37.96 3.65 33.39
CA ILE A 12 -39.15 3.23 34.16
C ILE A 12 -40.04 4.45 34.49
N GLY A 13 -39.46 5.56 34.93
CA GLY A 13 -40.20 6.80 35.22
C GLY A 13 -40.87 7.43 33.99
N ALA A 14 -40.36 7.16 32.78
CA ALA A 14 -40.93 7.60 31.52
C ALA A 14 -41.98 6.62 30.94
N GLY A 15 -42.32 5.54 31.66
CA GLY A 15 -43.26 4.51 31.17
C GLY A 15 -42.67 3.59 30.09
N LEU A 16 -41.34 3.63 29.90
CA LEU A 16 -40.59 2.86 28.91
C LEU A 16 -39.64 1.89 29.63
N GLY A 17 -40.15 1.22 30.66
CA GLY A 17 -39.40 0.25 31.45
C GLY A 17 -38.93 -0.92 30.59
N CYS A 18 -37.72 -1.41 30.87
CA CYS A 18 -37.19 -2.57 30.17
C CYS A 18 -37.97 -3.84 30.57
N PRO A 19 -38.46 -4.64 29.60
CA PRO A 19 -39.02 -5.96 29.89
C PRO A 19 -37.99 -6.87 30.58
N ALA A 20 -38.45 -7.80 31.42
CA ALA A 20 -37.59 -8.70 32.19
C ALA A 20 -36.75 -9.65 31.31
N GLU A 21 -37.19 -9.91 30.08
CA GLU A 21 -36.51 -10.76 29.10
C GLU A 21 -35.48 -10.01 28.24
N TYR A 22 -35.39 -8.68 28.37
CA TYR A 22 -34.53 -7.84 27.54
C TYR A 22 -33.35 -7.25 28.31
N ASN A 23 -32.22 -7.11 27.63
CA ASN A 23 -31.10 -6.31 28.12
C ASN A 23 -31.43 -4.82 27.98
N LEU A 24 -31.13 -4.03 29.01
CA LEU A 24 -31.40 -2.59 29.05
C LEU A 24 -30.75 -1.85 27.86
N ALA A 25 -29.53 -2.22 27.49
CA ALA A 25 -28.82 -1.59 26.37
C ALA A 25 -29.52 -1.86 25.02
N ASP A 26 -30.03 -3.08 24.85
CA ASP A 26 -30.73 -3.48 23.63
C ASP A 26 -32.11 -2.82 23.56
N HIS A 27 -32.84 -2.79 24.68
CA HIS A 27 -34.11 -2.07 24.80
C HIS A 27 -33.94 -0.57 24.51
N ALA A 28 -32.88 0.06 25.02
CA ALA A 28 -32.57 1.46 24.72
C ALA A 28 -32.27 1.68 23.22
N MET A 29 -31.54 0.75 22.57
CA MET A 29 -31.32 0.81 21.12
C MET A 29 -32.61 0.64 20.32
N VAL A 30 -33.50 -0.27 20.71
CA VAL A 30 -34.80 -0.46 20.08
C VAL A 30 -35.64 0.81 20.18
N LEU A 31 -35.68 1.45 21.35
CA LEU A 31 -36.38 2.73 21.52
C LEU A 31 -35.80 3.83 20.62
N LEU A 32 -34.47 3.89 20.48
CA LEU A 32 -33.79 4.85 19.60
C LEU A 32 -34.06 4.61 18.10
N GLN A 33 -34.34 3.36 17.72
CA GLN A 33 -34.60 2.99 16.32
C GLN A 33 -36.08 3.05 15.95
N THR A 34 -36.99 2.82 16.90
CA THR A 34 -38.43 2.72 16.65
C THR A 34 -39.18 4.04 16.85
N LYS A 35 -38.66 4.96 17.67
CA LYS A 35 -39.31 6.24 17.95
C LYS A 35 -38.95 7.32 16.93
N SER A 36 -39.89 8.23 16.69
CA SER A 36 -39.67 9.36 15.79
C SER A 36 -38.67 10.37 16.38
N LYS A 37 -38.01 11.17 15.52
CA LYS A 37 -37.01 12.16 15.94
C LYS A 37 -37.57 13.18 16.94
N ASP A 38 -38.85 13.53 16.81
CA ASP A 38 -39.53 14.51 17.66
C ASP A 38 -39.83 13.91 19.05
N GLU A 39 -40.32 12.66 19.12
CA GLU A 39 -40.49 11.94 20.40
C GLU A 39 -39.14 11.75 21.12
N LEU A 40 -38.07 11.47 20.37
CA LEU A 40 -36.72 11.34 20.91
C LEU A 40 -36.18 12.66 21.44
N ALA A 41 -36.48 13.79 20.80
CA ALA A 41 -36.10 15.12 21.27
C ALA A 41 -36.85 15.49 22.56
N GLU A 42 -38.14 15.15 22.65
CA GLU A 42 -38.94 15.35 23.86
C GLU A 42 -38.46 14.46 25.02
N MET A 43 -38.16 13.19 24.75
CA MET A 43 -37.53 12.28 25.72
C MET A 43 -36.18 12.81 26.18
N ARG A 44 -35.35 13.32 25.24
CA ARG A 44 -34.07 13.93 25.56
C ARG A 44 -34.25 15.13 26.49
N GLN A 45 -35.19 16.03 26.23
CA GLN A 45 -35.44 17.17 27.11
C GLN A 45 -35.91 16.74 28.50
N ARG A 46 -36.81 15.75 28.59
CA ARG A 46 -37.28 15.19 29.86
C ARG A 46 -36.17 14.53 30.67
N LEU A 47 -35.27 13.79 30.01
CA LEU A 47 -34.15 13.11 30.63
C LEU A 47 -33.01 14.07 31.03
N HIS A 48 -32.71 15.07 30.21
CA HIS A 48 -31.68 16.07 30.52
C HIS A 48 -32.08 17.03 31.64
N GLY A 49 -33.38 17.28 31.86
CA GLY A 49 -33.86 18.10 32.99
C GLY A 49 -33.65 17.47 34.37
N GLN A 50 -33.32 16.17 34.45
CA GLN A 50 -33.12 15.42 35.69
C GLN A 50 -31.67 14.98 35.92
N VAL A 51 -30.74 15.39 35.04
CA VAL A 51 -29.33 15.03 35.14
C VAL A 51 -28.55 16.30 35.45
N GLU A 52 -28.27 16.53 36.74
CA GLU A 52 -27.01 17.17 37.09
C GLU A 52 -25.92 16.24 36.54
N VAL A 53 -25.27 16.66 35.46
CA VAL A 53 -24.09 15.98 34.97
C VAL A 53 -23.11 16.04 36.14
N PRO A 54 -22.75 14.91 36.80
CA PRO A 54 -21.65 14.95 37.72
C PRO A 54 -20.49 15.45 36.86
N GLU A 55 -19.98 16.63 37.19
CA GLU A 55 -18.78 17.15 36.55
C GLU A 55 -17.79 16.00 36.66
N VAL A 56 -17.48 15.36 35.53
CA VAL A 56 -16.57 14.21 35.52
C VAL A 56 -15.32 14.79 36.12
N ALA A 57 -15.07 14.48 37.39
CA ALA A 57 -13.94 15.01 38.13
C ALA A 57 -12.75 14.66 37.28
N ARG A 58 -12.28 15.65 36.51
CA ARG A 58 -11.17 15.52 35.59
C ARG A 58 -10.10 15.04 36.54
N ARG A 59 -9.61 13.82 36.36
CA ARG A 59 -8.51 13.33 37.20
C ARG A 59 -7.35 14.27 36.90
N GLU A 60 -7.21 15.34 37.69
CA GLU A 60 -6.18 16.37 37.52
C GLU A 60 -4.76 15.78 37.65
N ASN A 61 -4.65 14.52 38.10
CA ASN A 61 -3.41 13.78 38.26
C ASN A 61 -3.05 12.85 37.10
N GLU A 62 -3.86 12.73 36.04
CA GLU A 62 -3.31 12.30 34.76
C GLU A 62 -2.71 13.55 34.12
N ALA A 63 -1.41 13.76 34.33
CA ALA A 63 -0.64 14.70 33.55
C ALA A 63 -1.07 14.51 32.09
N ASP A 64 -1.65 15.55 31.49
CA ASP A 64 -2.07 15.56 30.09
C ASP A 64 -0.78 15.50 29.27
N VAL A 65 -0.21 14.29 29.18
CA VAL A 65 1.00 14.03 28.41
C VAL A 65 0.60 14.38 26.98
N PRO A 66 1.18 15.43 26.38
CA PRO A 66 0.83 15.82 25.03
C PRO A 66 0.90 14.59 24.14
N ALA A 67 -0.12 14.35 23.30
CA ALA A 67 -0.13 13.18 22.41
C ALA A 67 1.16 13.07 21.58
N ASP A 68 1.76 14.21 21.23
CA ASP A 68 3.05 14.33 20.55
C ASP A 68 4.26 13.80 21.35
N SER A 69 4.17 13.77 22.68
CA SER A 69 5.24 13.29 23.56
C SER A 69 5.41 11.76 23.53
N ARG A 70 4.51 11.03 22.84
CA ARG A 70 4.56 9.57 22.66
C ARG A 70 5.07 9.15 21.28
N ALA A 71 5.25 10.08 20.34
CA ALA A 71 5.69 9.76 18.98
C ALA A 71 7.18 9.40 18.96
N ALA A 72 7.52 8.22 18.44
CA ALA A 72 8.91 7.84 18.22
C ALA A 72 9.58 8.80 17.23
N GLY A 73 10.87 9.09 17.40
CA GLY A 73 11.61 9.93 16.45
C GLY A 73 11.61 9.35 15.02
N PHE A 74 11.68 10.21 14.01
CA PHE A 74 11.56 9.84 12.59
C PHE A 74 12.49 8.68 12.17
N GLY A 75 13.75 8.70 12.61
CA GLY A 75 14.71 7.62 12.29
C GLY A 75 14.31 6.27 12.88
N ARG A 76 13.70 6.26 14.09
CA ARG A 76 13.21 5.03 14.72
C ARG A 76 11.94 4.52 14.03
N GLN A 77 11.05 5.43 13.63
CA GLN A 77 9.90 5.07 12.79
C GLN A 77 10.37 4.43 11.48
N LEU A 78 11.31 5.07 10.79
CA LEU A 78 11.86 4.59 9.53
C LEU A 78 12.52 3.21 9.68
N LEU A 79 13.36 3.02 10.70
CA LEU A 79 14.05 1.75 10.93
C LEU A 79 13.07 0.60 11.21
N GLU A 80 12.09 0.81 12.09
CA GLU A 80 11.12 -0.23 12.44
C GLU A 80 10.18 -0.55 11.27
N LEU A 81 9.75 0.46 10.52
CA LEU A 81 8.96 0.26 9.30
C LEU A 81 9.76 -0.50 8.25
N SER A 82 11.01 -0.11 7.97
CA SER A 82 11.88 -0.80 7.03
C SER A 82 12.12 -2.25 7.46
N ARG A 83 12.34 -2.49 8.75
CA ARG A 83 12.51 -3.84 9.30
C ARG A 83 11.24 -4.68 9.13
N ARG A 84 10.06 -4.09 9.38
CA ARG A 84 8.77 -4.75 9.17
C ARG A 84 8.56 -5.13 7.71
N GLU A 85 8.79 -4.20 6.79
CA GLU A 85 8.65 -4.43 5.35
C GLU A 85 9.63 -5.51 4.86
N LEU A 86 10.90 -5.44 5.29
CA LEU A 86 11.92 -6.44 4.95
C LEU A 86 11.55 -7.83 5.45
N LEU A 87 11.09 -7.95 6.71
CA LEU A 87 10.62 -9.22 7.26
C LEU A 87 9.38 -9.72 6.51
N GLY A 88 8.48 -8.84 6.09
CA GLY A 88 7.31 -9.18 5.28
C GLY A 88 7.70 -9.78 3.94
N VAL A 89 8.64 -9.13 3.23
CA VAL A 89 9.19 -9.64 1.96
C VAL A 89 9.89 -10.98 2.17
N TRP A 90 10.74 -11.10 3.18
CA TRP A 90 11.54 -12.30 3.43
C TRP A 90 10.68 -13.50 3.86
N ARG A 91 9.62 -13.25 4.65
CA ARG A 91 8.66 -14.28 5.06
C ARG A 91 7.78 -14.74 3.91
N ASN A 92 7.46 -13.85 2.96
CA ASN A 92 6.72 -14.20 1.75
C ASN A 92 7.63 -14.89 0.71
N LYS A 93 8.09 -16.10 1.05
CA LYS A 93 8.95 -16.91 0.16
C LYS A 93 8.33 -17.15 -1.22
N PRO A 94 7.03 -17.53 -1.35
CA PRO A 94 6.44 -17.73 -2.67
C PRO A 94 6.44 -16.45 -3.50
N GLY A 95 6.11 -15.30 -2.90
CA GLY A 95 6.14 -14.01 -3.57
C GLY A 95 7.55 -13.60 -4.00
N LEU A 96 8.55 -13.80 -3.12
CA LEU A 96 9.95 -13.52 -3.44
C LEU A 96 10.46 -14.40 -4.58
N ILE A 97 10.17 -15.70 -4.55
CA ILE A 97 10.56 -16.66 -5.60
C ILE A 97 9.88 -16.26 -6.92
N ALA A 98 8.58 -15.98 -6.92
CA ALA A 98 7.86 -15.57 -8.12
C ALA A 98 8.40 -14.24 -8.69
N ALA A 99 8.73 -13.28 -7.82
CA ALA A 99 9.26 -11.99 -8.22
C ALA A 99 10.60 -12.08 -8.95
N VAL A 100 11.42 -13.10 -8.68
CA VAL A 100 12.68 -13.36 -9.38
C VAL A 100 12.46 -14.31 -10.56
N MET A 101 11.83 -15.45 -10.32
CA MET A 101 11.72 -16.53 -11.32
C MET A 101 10.90 -16.13 -12.56
N VAL A 102 9.75 -15.48 -12.38
CA VAL A 102 8.88 -15.11 -13.51
C VAL A 102 9.58 -14.17 -14.49
N PRO A 103 10.17 -13.02 -14.08
CA PRO A 103 10.90 -12.17 -15.01
C PRO A 103 12.16 -12.83 -15.54
N THR A 104 12.88 -13.66 -14.77
CA THR A 104 14.05 -14.39 -15.30
C THR A 104 13.65 -15.35 -16.43
N VAL A 105 12.62 -16.17 -16.25
CA VAL A 105 12.18 -17.13 -17.28
C VAL A 105 11.66 -16.41 -18.52
N LEU A 106 10.87 -15.34 -18.34
CA LEU A 106 10.32 -14.57 -19.46
C LEU A 106 11.43 -13.87 -20.25
N ASN A 107 12.39 -13.24 -19.58
CA ASN A 107 13.52 -12.59 -20.26
C ASN A 107 14.45 -13.62 -20.91
N LEU A 108 14.63 -14.81 -20.33
CA LEU A 108 15.39 -15.88 -20.94
C LEU A 108 14.77 -16.33 -22.27
N PHE A 109 13.43 -16.44 -22.31
CA PHE A 109 12.70 -16.75 -23.53
C PHE A 109 12.93 -15.69 -24.62
N PHE A 110 12.85 -14.39 -24.27
CA PHE A 110 13.17 -13.32 -25.21
C PHE A 110 14.64 -13.27 -25.62
N ALA A 111 15.57 -13.55 -24.70
CA ALA A 111 17.00 -13.68 -25.00
C ALA A 111 17.27 -14.77 -26.03
N ALA A 112 16.58 -15.91 -25.94
CA ALA A 112 16.70 -16.98 -26.92
C ALA A 112 16.20 -16.57 -28.31
N ILE A 113 15.12 -15.76 -28.38
CA ILE A 113 14.59 -15.23 -29.66
C ILE A 113 15.58 -14.26 -30.31
N PHE A 114 16.15 -13.34 -29.53
CA PHE A 114 17.10 -12.33 -29.98
C PHE A 114 18.56 -12.76 -29.72
N SER A 115 18.86 -14.04 -29.87
CA SER A 115 20.21 -14.54 -29.61
C SER A 115 21.21 -13.93 -30.59
N SER A 116 22.36 -13.48 -30.08
CA SER A 116 23.46 -12.87 -30.85
C SER A 116 23.12 -11.59 -31.63
N VAL A 117 21.94 -11.01 -31.40
CA VAL A 117 21.46 -9.80 -32.10
C VAL A 117 22.26 -8.54 -31.71
N GLY A 118 22.93 -8.55 -30.56
CA GLY A 118 23.82 -7.48 -30.09
C GLY A 118 25.25 -7.53 -30.64
N ASP A 119 25.59 -8.56 -31.42
CA ASP A 119 26.92 -8.70 -32.00
C ASP A 119 27.06 -7.80 -33.24
N THR A 120 27.60 -6.60 -33.04
CA THR A 120 27.83 -5.62 -34.10
C THR A 120 28.93 -6.02 -35.09
N ALA A 121 29.70 -7.08 -34.79
CA ALA A 121 30.75 -7.58 -35.66
C ALA A 121 30.30 -8.76 -36.55
N ALA A 122 29.08 -9.27 -36.36
CA ALA A 122 28.52 -10.35 -37.18
C ALA A 122 28.24 -9.88 -38.62
N GLU A 123 28.48 -10.75 -39.61
CA GLU A 123 28.19 -10.45 -41.03
C GLU A 123 26.69 -10.22 -41.28
N ASP A 124 25.82 -10.87 -40.51
CA ASP A 124 24.35 -10.77 -40.60
C ASP A 124 23.76 -9.70 -39.67
N TYR A 125 24.54 -8.68 -39.29
CA TYR A 125 24.08 -7.64 -38.37
C TYR A 125 22.92 -6.82 -38.97
N ASP A 126 21.74 -6.92 -38.34
CA ASP A 126 20.58 -6.08 -38.65
C ASP A 126 20.32 -5.06 -37.52
N PRO A 127 20.50 -3.75 -37.79
CA PRO A 127 20.23 -2.69 -36.82
C PRO A 127 18.80 -2.70 -36.28
N ASN A 128 17.82 -3.11 -37.08
CA ASN A 128 16.41 -3.13 -36.64
C ASN A 128 16.17 -4.24 -35.62
N SER A 129 16.73 -5.42 -35.85
CA SER A 129 16.71 -6.52 -34.90
C SER A 129 17.42 -6.16 -33.60
N HIS A 130 18.58 -5.47 -33.68
CA HIS A 130 19.30 -4.95 -32.50
C HIS A 130 18.44 -3.99 -31.68
N PHE A 131 17.85 -2.99 -32.33
CA PHE A 131 16.95 -2.06 -31.66
C PHE A 131 15.72 -2.76 -31.06
N GLY A 132 15.15 -3.74 -31.76
CA GLY A 132 14.03 -4.55 -31.29
C GLY A 132 14.38 -5.34 -30.03
N GLY A 133 15.57 -5.96 -29.98
CA GLY A 133 16.05 -6.67 -28.79
C GLY A 133 16.23 -5.75 -27.59
N LEU A 134 16.87 -4.59 -27.76
CA LEU A 134 17.05 -3.59 -26.69
C LEU A 134 15.70 -3.08 -26.17
N THR A 135 14.79 -2.73 -27.07
CA THR A 135 13.45 -2.22 -26.74
C THR A 135 12.61 -3.29 -26.03
N GLN A 136 12.66 -4.55 -26.48
CA GLN A 136 11.93 -5.64 -25.84
C GLN A 136 12.38 -5.87 -24.40
N VAL A 137 13.68 -5.84 -24.13
CA VAL A 137 14.20 -5.98 -22.77
C VAL A 137 13.87 -4.77 -21.92
N ALA A 138 13.86 -3.55 -22.49
CA ALA A 138 13.43 -2.34 -21.79
C ALA A 138 11.96 -2.45 -21.35
N ILE A 139 11.08 -2.89 -22.25
CA ILE A 139 9.67 -3.14 -21.96
C ILE A 139 9.52 -4.18 -20.84
N GLY A 140 10.25 -5.29 -20.93
CA GLY A 140 10.24 -6.34 -19.90
C GLY A 140 10.66 -5.82 -18.53
N GLY A 141 11.70 -4.98 -18.46
CA GLY A 141 12.16 -4.34 -17.23
C GLY A 141 11.16 -3.34 -16.66
N MET A 142 10.56 -2.49 -17.50
CA MET A 142 9.54 -1.52 -17.10
C MET A 142 8.32 -2.21 -16.49
N PHE A 143 7.73 -3.18 -17.20
CA PHE A 143 6.56 -3.91 -16.70
C PHE A 143 6.90 -4.77 -15.49
N GLY A 144 8.07 -5.40 -15.47
CA GLY A 144 8.53 -6.21 -14.34
C GLY A 144 8.68 -5.42 -13.04
N ALA A 145 9.11 -4.16 -13.12
CA ALA A 145 9.21 -3.28 -11.95
C ALA A 145 7.89 -2.58 -11.59
N ALA A 146 7.09 -2.19 -12.59
CA ALA A 146 5.86 -1.43 -12.39
C ALA A 146 4.66 -2.26 -11.90
N GLN A 147 4.46 -3.45 -12.46
CA GLN A 147 3.28 -4.29 -12.18
C GLN A 147 3.12 -4.66 -10.70
N PRO A 148 4.17 -5.12 -9.98
CA PRO A 148 4.03 -5.47 -8.57
C PRO A 148 3.60 -4.28 -7.70
N LEU A 149 4.09 -3.07 -8.00
CA LEU A 149 3.80 -1.87 -7.23
C LEU A 149 2.38 -1.36 -7.48
N LEU A 150 1.91 -1.41 -8.74
CA LEU A 150 0.52 -1.11 -9.11
C LEU A 150 -0.49 -1.95 -8.35
N LEU A 151 -0.17 -3.23 -8.12
CA LEU A 151 -1.06 -4.18 -7.43
C LEU A 151 -0.95 -4.09 -5.92
N ARG A 152 0.27 -4.03 -5.41
CA ARG A 152 0.54 -4.12 -3.97
C ARG A 152 0.12 -2.87 -3.23
N PHE A 153 0.27 -1.69 -3.82
CA PHE A 153 -0.05 -0.45 -3.13
C PHE A 153 -1.54 -0.32 -2.77
N PRO A 154 -2.51 -0.54 -3.68
CA PRO A 154 -3.93 -0.50 -3.33
C PRO A 154 -4.33 -1.56 -2.28
N LEU A 155 -3.67 -2.71 -2.27
CA LEU A 155 -3.91 -3.77 -1.27
C LEU A 155 -3.41 -3.37 0.12
N ASP A 156 -2.20 -2.81 0.21
CA ASP A 156 -1.60 -2.40 1.49
C ASP A 156 -2.17 -1.05 2.00
N ARG A 157 -2.83 -0.27 1.12
CA ARG A 157 -3.36 1.08 1.42
C ARG A 157 -4.30 1.12 2.62
N GLY A 158 -5.15 0.12 2.80
CA GLY A 158 -6.10 0.08 3.92
C GLY A 158 -5.41 0.04 5.28
N ILE A 159 -4.31 -0.72 5.38
CA ILE A 159 -3.49 -0.81 6.60
C ILE A 159 -2.82 0.54 6.85
N PHE A 160 -2.22 1.12 5.81
CA PHE A 160 -1.59 2.44 5.89
C PHE A 160 -2.55 3.51 6.38
N LEU A 161 -3.76 3.60 5.82
CA LEU A 161 -4.75 4.61 6.22
C LEU A 161 -5.18 4.46 7.68
N ARG A 162 -5.32 3.24 8.18
CA ARG A 162 -5.65 2.97 9.59
C ARG A 162 -4.51 3.35 10.53
N GLU A 163 -3.27 3.03 10.16
CA GLU A 163 -2.07 3.35 10.95
C GLU A 163 -1.76 4.86 10.92
N TYR A 164 -2.06 5.53 9.80
CA TYR A 164 -1.96 6.97 9.65
C TYR A 164 -3.04 7.72 10.45
N ALA A 165 -4.30 7.26 10.43
CA ALA A 165 -5.38 7.86 11.21
C ALA A 165 -5.16 7.77 12.73
N THR A 166 -4.42 6.75 13.18
CA THR A 166 -4.02 6.59 14.59
C THR A 166 -2.73 7.34 14.94
N SER A 167 -2.17 8.12 13.99
CA SER A 167 -0.90 8.86 14.15
C SER A 167 0.28 8.00 14.60
N THR A 168 0.30 6.72 14.18
CA THR A 168 1.36 5.77 14.56
C THR A 168 2.70 6.14 13.91
N TYR A 169 2.66 6.66 12.67
CA TYR A 169 3.82 7.16 11.93
C TYR A 169 3.39 8.14 10.83
N GLY A 170 4.33 8.96 10.36
CA GLY A 170 4.10 9.90 9.26
C GLY A 170 4.11 9.22 7.88
N ALA A 171 3.39 9.79 6.92
CA ALA A 171 3.34 9.27 5.54
C ALA A 171 4.73 9.19 4.88
N SER A 172 5.58 10.20 5.10
CA SER A 172 6.95 10.24 4.57
C SER A 172 7.82 9.09 5.08
N ALA A 173 7.70 8.73 6.36
CA ALA A 173 8.43 7.60 6.95
C ALA A 173 8.00 6.26 6.33
N TYR A 174 6.72 6.10 6.01
CA TYR A 174 6.18 4.92 5.35
C TYR A 174 6.68 4.76 3.91
N PHE A 175 6.58 5.80 3.08
CA PHE A 175 7.05 5.70 1.70
C PHE A 175 8.57 5.50 1.63
N LEU A 176 9.33 6.20 2.48
CA LEU A 176 10.78 6.08 2.48
C LEU A 176 11.24 4.68 2.96
N SER A 177 10.60 4.12 3.99
CA SER A 177 10.92 2.76 4.46
C SER A 177 10.62 1.71 3.39
N LYS A 178 9.50 1.83 2.69
CA LYS A 178 9.16 0.94 1.57
C LYS A 178 10.19 1.02 0.45
N SER A 179 10.56 2.23 0.03
CA SER A 179 11.59 2.45 -0.99
C SER A 179 12.96 1.87 -0.59
N MET A 180 13.36 1.98 0.68
CA MET A 180 14.63 1.43 1.16
C MET A 180 14.71 -0.10 1.04
N VAL A 181 13.58 -0.80 1.11
CA VAL A 181 13.53 -2.26 0.96
C VAL A 181 13.38 -2.66 -0.51
N GLU A 182 12.57 -1.93 -1.28
CA GLU A 182 12.29 -2.24 -2.68
C GLU A 182 13.49 -1.96 -3.60
N LEU A 183 14.25 -0.87 -3.37
CA LEU A 183 15.44 -0.52 -4.17
C LEU A 183 16.48 -1.65 -4.26
N PRO A 184 17.01 -2.19 -3.15
CA PRO A 184 18.00 -3.27 -3.21
C PRO A 184 17.41 -4.57 -3.78
N GLN A 185 16.15 -4.88 -3.49
CA GLN A 185 15.48 -6.05 -4.05
C GLN A 185 15.36 -5.95 -5.58
N SER A 186 14.93 -4.79 -6.09
CA SER A 186 14.81 -4.52 -7.52
C SER A 186 16.18 -4.58 -8.21
N PHE A 187 17.22 -4.03 -7.59
CA PHE A 187 18.58 -4.07 -8.12
C PHE A 187 19.13 -5.51 -8.23
N LEU A 188 18.92 -6.33 -7.20
CA LEU A 188 19.31 -7.75 -7.23
C LEU A 188 18.57 -8.53 -8.32
N ASN A 189 17.26 -8.26 -8.49
CA ASN A 189 16.48 -8.90 -9.54
C ASN A 189 16.98 -8.51 -10.94
N ALA A 190 17.24 -7.21 -11.15
CA ALA A 190 17.82 -6.71 -12.38
C ALA A 190 19.17 -7.38 -12.68
N LEU A 191 20.06 -7.50 -11.68
CA LEU A 191 21.34 -8.18 -11.85
C LEU A 191 21.18 -9.64 -12.30
N ILE A 192 20.28 -10.41 -11.68
CA ILE A 192 20.06 -11.82 -12.00
C ILE A 192 19.55 -11.98 -13.44
N VAL A 193 18.56 -11.17 -13.82
CA VAL A 193 17.99 -11.19 -15.17
C VAL A 193 19.04 -10.82 -16.20
N TRP A 194 19.77 -9.73 -15.97
CA TRP A 194 20.78 -9.24 -16.90
C TRP A 194 21.99 -10.15 -17.01
N LEU A 195 22.37 -10.82 -15.92
CA LEU A 195 23.48 -11.76 -15.93
C LEU A 195 23.30 -12.86 -16.98
N VAL A 196 22.07 -13.24 -17.33
CA VAL A 196 21.82 -14.27 -18.33
C VAL A 196 21.51 -13.66 -19.69
N THR A 197 20.62 -12.66 -19.74
CA THR A 197 20.18 -12.02 -20.99
C THR A 197 21.32 -11.36 -21.76
N TYR A 198 22.25 -10.69 -21.05
CA TYR A 198 23.35 -9.96 -21.66
C TYR A 198 24.25 -10.85 -22.53
N TRP A 199 24.62 -12.03 -22.03
CA TRP A 199 25.50 -12.95 -22.76
C TRP A 199 24.80 -13.67 -23.90
N ILE A 200 23.51 -14.02 -23.74
CA ILE A 200 22.76 -14.72 -24.80
C ILE A 200 22.48 -13.79 -25.98
N MET A 201 22.15 -12.52 -25.71
CA MET A 201 21.94 -11.52 -26.76
C MET A 201 23.25 -11.02 -27.37
N GLY A 202 24.40 -11.21 -26.70
CA GLY A 202 25.71 -10.85 -27.23
C GLY A 202 25.97 -9.34 -27.27
N PHE A 203 25.41 -8.56 -26.32
CA PHE A 203 25.57 -7.11 -26.33
C PHE A 203 27.01 -6.67 -26.09
N ASN A 204 27.50 -5.74 -26.92
CA ASN A 204 28.82 -5.14 -26.78
C ASN A 204 28.78 -3.90 -25.86
N GLY A 205 29.55 -3.91 -24.76
CA GLY A 205 29.65 -2.76 -23.85
C GLY A 205 29.91 -3.13 -22.38
N SER A 206 29.77 -2.18 -21.47
CA SER A 206 29.89 -2.43 -20.04
C SER A 206 28.62 -3.05 -19.48
N PHE A 207 28.70 -4.31 -19.03
CA PHE A 207 27.59 -5.02 -18.37
C PHE A 207 26.91 -4.18 -17.28
N MET A 208 27.72 -3.58 -16.40
CA MET A 208 27.21 -2.79 -15.27
C MET A 208 26.47 -1.54 -15.73
N TYR A 209 26.90 -0.93 -16.83
CA TYR A 209 26.23 0.24 -17.39
C TYR A 209 24.82 -0.12 -17.87
N PHE A 210 24.67 -1.24 -18.59
CA PHE A 210 23.35 -1.73 -18.99
C PHE A 210 22.48 -2.01 -17.77
N VAL A 211 22.97 -2.80 -16.80
CA VAL A 211 22.21 -3.09 -15.56
C VAL A 211 21.70 -1.81 -14.89
N LEU A 212 22.55 -0.78 -14.77
CA LEU A 212 22.18 0.48 -14.14
C LEU A 212 21.13 1.26 -14.95
N VAL A 213 21.28 1.34 -16.27
CA VAL A 213 20.30 2.00 -17.15
C VAL A 213 18.94 1.32 -17.04
N PHE A 214 18.90 -0.01 -17.16
CA PHE A 214 17.64 -0.75 -17.07
C PHE A 214 17.01 -0.70 -15.68
N TRP A 215 17.83 -0.75 -14.63
CA TRP A 215 17.34 -0.57 -13.27
C TRP A 215 16.76 0.83 -13.06
N ALA A 216 17.42 1.88 -13.57
CA ALA A 216 16.93 3.25 -13.49
C ALA A 216 15.61 3.44 -14.26
N THR A 217 15.51 2.90 -15.48
CA THR A 217 14.26 2.92 -16.27
C THR A 217 13.14 2.15 -15.57
N GLY A 218 13.45 0.99 -14.98
CA GLY A 218 12.52 0.22 -14.17
C GLY A 218 12.03 0.99 -12.93
N LEU A 219 12.92 1.72 -12.25
CA LEU A 219 12.55 2.58 -11.12
C LEU A 219 11.69 3.78 -11.52
N ALA A 220 11.96 4.38 -12.68
CA ALA A 220 11.12 5.43 -13.22
C ALA A 220 9.70 4.91 -13.50
N ALA A 221 9.60 3.74 -14.14
CA ALA A 221 8.32 3.06 -14.40
C ALA A 221 7.60 2.65 -13.11
N ALA A 222 8.34 2.19 -12.10
CA ALA A 222 7.80 1.85 -10.78
C ALA A 222 7.24 3.08 -10.05
N SER A 223 7.91 4.23 -10.18
CA SER A 223 7.47 5.49 -9.58
C SER A 223 6.19 6.02 -10.22
N THR A 224 6.07 5.95 -11.55
CA THR A 224 4.82 6.30 -12.25
C THR A 224 3.70 5.34 -11.91
N ALA A 225 4.00 4.04 -11.82
CA ALA A 225 3.08 3.01 -11.35
C ALA A 225 2.54 3.27 -9.93
N LEU A 226 3.41 3.61 -8.98
CA LEU A 226 3.00 3.97 -7.63
C LEU A 226 2.10 5.20 -7.61
N PHE A 227 2.46 6.24 -8.36
CA PHE A 227 1.67 7.47 -8.45
C PHE A 227 0.24 7.16 -8.94
N VAL A 228 0.12 6.30 -9.95
CA VAL A 228 -1.17 5.86 -10.51
C VAL A 228 -1.91 4.96 -9.52
N GLY A 229 -1.20 4.06 -8.84
CA GLY A 229 -1.75 3.21 -7.78
C GLY A 229 -2.31 4.01 -6.60
N CYS A 230 -1.73 5.18 -6.29
CA CYS A 230 -2.26 6.12 -5.30
C CYS A 230 -3.57 6.77 -5.73
N LEU A 231 -3.70 7.10 -7.03
CA LEU A 231 -4.91 7.68 -7.60
C LEU A 231 -6.03 6.64 -7.79
N ALA A 232 -5.67 5.38 -8.00
CA ALA A 232 -6.62 4.30 -8.18
C ALA A 232 -7.41 4.02 -6.88
N SER A 233 -8.71 3.77 -7.04
CA SER A 233 -9.59 3.35 -5.94
C SER A 233 -9.36 1.90 -5.54
N ASN A 234 -9.11 1.03 -6.52
CA ASN A 234 -8.93 -0.42 -6.35
C ASN A 234 -7.80 -0.93 -7.28
N ALA A 235 -7.23 -2.09 -6.93
CA ALA A 235 -6.16 -2.72 -7.72
C ALA A 235 -6.60 -3.09 -9.16
N GLU A 236 -7.89 -3.33 -9.38
CA GLU A 236 -8.44 -3.64 -10.70
C GLU A 236 -8.42 -2.42 -11.63
N VAL A 237 -8.82 -1.25 -11.12
CA VAL A 237 -8.76 0.02 -11.87
C VAL A 237 -7.30 0.38 -12.17
N ALA A 238 -6.38 0.14 -11.24
CA ALA A 238 -4.95 0.36 -11.44
C ALA A 238 -4.38 -0.52 -12.59
N GLN A 239 -4.79 -1.79 -12.67
CA GLN A 239 -4.38 -2.69 -13.76
C GLN A 239 -4.92 -2.24 -15.12
N GLN A 240 -6.18 -1.80 -15.16
CA GLN A 240 -6.80 -1.31 -16.40
C GLN A 240 -6.18 0.00 -16.88
N ALA A 241 -5.70 0.84 -15.95
CA ALA A 241 -5.00 2.08 -16.28
C ALA A 241 -3.57 1.86 -16.79
N ALA A 242 -2.90 0.77 -16.39
CA ALA A 242 -1.49 0.54 -16.71
C ALA A 242 -1.17 0.57 -18.22
N PRO A 243 -1.94 -0.10 -19.12
CA PRO A 243 -1.71 0.02 -20.56
C PRO A 243 -1.88 1.44 -21.09
N ALA A 244 -2.86 2.19 -20.59
CA ALA A 244 -3.12 3.56 -21.04
C ALA A 244 -1.95 4.51 -20.73
N ILE A 245 -1.11 4.18 -19.74
CA ILE A 245 0.06 4.97 -19.35
C ILE A 245 1.33 4.47 -20.03
N PHE A 246 1.57 3.16 -20.02
CA PHE A 246 2.81 2.59 -20.55
C PHE A 246 2.82 2.47 -22.07
N VAL A 247 1.67 2.21 -22.74
CA VAL A 247 1.65 2.05 -24.21
C VAL A 247 2.06 3.35 -24.93
N PRO A 248 1.54 4.55 -24.58
CA PRO A 248 2.03 5.79 -25.18
C PRO A 248 3.52 6.01 -24.95
N GLN A 249 4.04 5.71 -23.75
CA GLN A 249 5.48 5.83 -23.45
C GLN A 249 6.32 4.96 -24.38
N LEU A 250 5.85 3.76 -24.73
CA LEU A 250 6.54 2.88 -25.67
C LEU A 250 6.43 3.35 -27.12
N MET A 251 5.33 3.99 -27.50
CA MET A 251 5.15 4.49 -28.87
C MET A 251 6.01 5.72 -29.20
N PHE A 252 6.38 6.51 -28.19
CA PHE A 252 7.20 7.71 -28.34
C PHE A 252 8.66 7.51 -27.88
N ALA A 253 9.06 6.27 -27.60
CA ALA A 253 10.42 5.90 -27.21
C ALA A 253 11.38 5.80 -28.40
#